data_AF-A0A7S3YBQ6-F1
#
_entry.id   AF-A0A7S3YBQ6-F1
#
_cell.length_a   1.000
_cell.length_b   1.000
_cell.length_c   1.000
_cell.angle_alpha   90.00
_cell.angle_beta   90.00
_cell.angle_gamma   90.00
#
_symmetry.space_group_name_H-M   'P 1'
#
loop_
_entity.id
_entity.type
_entity.pdbx_description
1 polymer ?
#
loop_
_entity_poly.entity_id
_entity_poly.type
_entity_poly.pdbx_seq_one_letter_code
_entity_poly.pdbx_strand_id
1 'polypeptide(L)'
;AICKLFTSLMEDYFDFKFNIDPVQPASLAKNDSESKRRRSKQEDNEDTEHFLAVGGEIEDNYVDLARFVDNILLRCVCNRLKPSRTGATSGGQNLRRISQLLVNCGALAHGCDYFESCAYHLVEAAYPSRPPPSTKVTLRAKAHFEALKMQYNAILLEGLSTEIDQLLDLSSVDWRATKLDAQPWHAFEDLVTLLEGRFQSLAFLPTGLREGAHLHAFNHVSLAIRMHWRSELRALTVVGLANFGRSLSVVEDFARRHSSIPGVLEALEDLRQITDLILTEPRIVEVGDRKYREHKYGRVKPDLLCDVLGKYQGLGMFTRVPAGLPKHSHRDVELAMKMIREGM
;
A
#
# COMPACT_ATOMS: atom_id res chain seq x y z
N ALA A 1 -18.09 31.89 10.70
CA ALA A 1 -16.96 32.14 9.76
C ALA A 1 -16.14 30.87 9.54
N ILE A 2 -15.65 30.21 10.59
CA ILE A 2 -14.82 28.98 10.52
C ILE A 2 -15.51 27.83 9.77
N CYS A 3 -16.79 27.54 10.03
CA CYS A 3 -17.52 26.52 9.27
C CYS A 3 -17.64 26.87 7.77
N LYS A 4 -17.82 28.15 7.41
CA LYS A 4 -17.84 28.58 6.00
C LYS A 4 -16.46 28.46 5.36
N LEU A 5 -15.39 28.73 6.12
CA LEU A 5 -14.00 28.55 5.65
C LEU A 5 -13.70 27.07 5.42
N PHE A 6 -14.13 26.20 6.33
CA PHE A 6 -13.96 24.75 6.22
C PHE A 6 -14.81 24.15 5.09
N THR A 7 -16.06 24.60 4.93
CA THR A 7 -16.93 24.19 3.81
C THR A 7 -16.37 24.67 2.47
N SER A 8 -15.88 25.92 2.38
CA SER A 8 -15.21 26.41 1.16
C SER A 8 -13.93 25.63 0.86
N LEU A 9 -13.11 25.34 1.88
CA LEU A 9 -11.90 24.52 1.73
C LEU A 9 -12.24 23.10 1.22
N MET A 10 -13.36 22.55 1.70
CA MET A 10 -13.84 21.22 1.31
C MET A 10 -14.48 21.21 -0.08
N GLU A 11 -15.16 22.28 -0.47
CA GLU A 11 -15.77 22.45 -1.80
C GLU A 11 -14.71 22.70 -2.88
N ASP A 12 -13.70 23.53 -2.59
CA ASP A 12 -12.63 23.89 -3.52
C ASP A 12 -11.63 22.73 -3.75
N TYR A 13 -11.37 21.88 -2.75
CA TYR A 13 -10.41 20.77 -2.87
C TYR A 13 -11.02 19.40 -3.23
N PHE A 14 -12.31 19.16 -2.92
CA PHE A 14 -12.88 17.81 -3.03
C PHE A 14 -14.11 17.70 -3.96
N ASP A 15 -14.55 18.80 -4.61
CA ASP A 15 -15.74 18.81 -5.49
C ASP A 15 -16.99 18.20 -4.83
N PHE A 16 -17.09 18.34 -3.50
CA PHE A 16 -18.20 17.85 -2.68
C PHE A 16 -19.10 19.03 -2.33
N LYS A 17 -20.23 19.19 -3.04
CA LYS A 17 -21.27 20.16 -2.64
C LYS A 17 -21.93 19.73 -1.34
N PHE A 18 -21.75 20.50 -0.28
CA PHE A 18 -22.48 20.32 0.97
C PHE A 18 -23.79 21.11 0.92
N ASN A 19 -24.92 20.43 0.72
CA ASN A 19 -26.22 21.07 0.94
C ASN A 19 -26.52 21.05 2.45
N ILE A 20 -26.11 22.11 3.15
CA ILE A 20 -26.47 22.34 4.54
C ILE A 20 -27.65 23.30 4.54
N ASP A 21 -28.87 22.77 4.68
CA ASP A 21 -30.03 23.62 4.96
C ASP A 21 -29.81 24.33 6.31
N PRO A 22 -30.00 25.66 6.39
CA PRO A 22 -29.81 26.40 7.62
C PRO A 22 -30.88 26.01 8.64
N VAL A 23 -30.44 25.45 9.78
CA VAL A 23 -31.29 25.30 10.97
C VAL A 23 -31.65 26.70 11.46
N GLN A 24 -32.95 27.03 11.44
CA GLN A 24 -33.46 28.31 11.95
C GLN A 24 -33.23 28.40 13.48
N PRO A 25 -32.80 29.56 14.01
CA PRO A 25 -32.70 29.78 15.44
C PRO A 25 -34.10 29.87 16.07
N ALA A 26 -34.35 29.03 17.08
CA ALA A 26 -35.55 29.10 17.89
C ALA A 26 -35.60 30.43 18.66
N SER A 27 -36.77 31.07 18.60
CA SER A 27 -37.12 32.33 19.24
C SER A 27 -37.01 32.28 20.77
N LEU A 28 -36.26 33.21 21.36
CA LEU A 28 -36.39 33.59 22.77
C LEU A 28 -36.31 35.12 22.88
N ALA A 29 -37.48 35.74 22.80
CA ALA A 29 -37.72 37.09 23.28
C ALA A 29 -38.86 37.00 24.28
N LYS A 30 -38.56 37.24 25.57
CA LYS A 30 -39.32 38.11 26.49
C LYS A 30 -38.94 37.83 27.95
N ASN A 31 -39.12 38.88 28.74
CA ASN A 31 -39.03 39.02 30.19
C ASN A 31 -37.63 39.37 30.72
N ASP A 32 -37.47 40.35 31.58
CA ASP A 32 -38.31 41.49 31.90
C ASP A 32 -37.43 42.45 32.69
N SER A 33 -37.83 43.70 32.64
CA SER A 33 -37.32 44.79 33.45
C SER A 33 -37.53 44.54 34.94
N GLU A 34 -36.49 44.15 35.67
CA GLU A 34 -36.36 44.39 37.12
C GLU A 34 -34.94 43.99 37.54
N SER A 35 -34.01 44.93 37.68
CA SER A 35 -33.23 45.12 38.93
C SER A 35 -32.18 46.23 38.78
N LYS A 36 -32.63 47.46 38.48
CA LYS A 36 -31.85 48.68 38.79
C LYS A 36 -32.10 49.04 40.25
N ARG A 37 -31.37 48.41 41.19
CA ARG A 37 -31.06 48.95 42.53
C ARG A 37 -30.29 47.90 43.34
N ARG A 38 -28.98 47.85 43.14
CA ARG A 38 -27.95 47.42 44.11
C ARG A 38 -26.58 47.43 43.41
N ARG A 39 -26.13 48.63 43.00
CA ARG A 39 -24.70 48.92 42.84
C ARG A 39 -24.30 49.80 44.00
N SER A 40 -23.56 49.22 44.93
CA SER A 40 -22.41 49.86 45.58
C SER A 40 -21.88 48.88 46.64
N LYS A 41 -20.62 48.49 46.47
CA LYS A 41 -19.79 47.60 47.32
C LYS A 41 -19.50 46.17 46.81
N GLN A 42 -19.52 45.93 45.50
CA GLN A 42 -19.06 44.65 44.93
C GLN A 42 -18.34 44.86 43.58
N GLU A 43 -17.47 45.86 43.46
CA GLU A 43 -16.81 46.19 42.18
C GLU A 43 -15.37 45.67 42.03
N ASP A 44 -14.79 44.99 43.04
CA ASP A 44 -13.41 44.47 42.92
C ASP A 44 -13.30 42.93 42.83
N ASN A 45 -14.41 42.19 42.95
CA ASN A 45 -14.45 40.72 42.79
C ASN A 45 -15.26 40.26 41.55
N GLU A 46 -16.19 41.08 41.05
CA GLU A 46 -17.05 40.72 39.90
C GLU A 46 -16.29 40.72 38.58
N ASP A 47 -15.26 41.54 38.41
CA ASP A 47 -14.48 41.59 37.16
C ASP A 47 -13.63 40.32 36.96
N THR A 48 -13.22 39.66 38.04
CA THR A 48 -12.44 38.40 37.96
C THR A 48 -13.37 37.20 37.71
N GLU A 49 -14.56 37.17 38.33
CA GLU A 49 -15.57 36.14 38.07
C GLU A 49 -16.21 36.28 36.68
N HIS A 50 -16.43 37.50 36.20
CA HIS A 50 -16.93 37.75 34.85
C HIS A 50 -15.89 37.42 33.77
N PHE A 51 -14.59 37.63 34.02
CA PHE A 51 -13.52 37.17 33.13
C PHE A 51 -13.43 35.63 33.06
N LEU A 52 -13.62 34.95 34.20
CA LEU A 52 -13.64 33.49 34.25
C LEU A 52 -14.91 32.91 33.62
N ALA A 53 -16.06 33.57 33.75
CA ALA A 53 -17.33 33.16 33.14
C ALA A 53 -17.32 33.32 31.61
N VAL A 54 -16.83 34.45 31.09
CA VAL A 54 -16.67 34.67 29.64
C VAL A 54 -15.59 33.75 29.06
N GLY A 55 -14.54 33.47 29.83
CA GLY A 55 -13.53 32.46 29.52
C GLY A 55 -14.10 31.05 29.40
N GLY A 56 -14.99 30.66 30.31
CA GLY A 56 -15.71 29.38 30.30
C GLY A 56 -16.69 29.26 29.12
N GLU A 57 -17.49 30.29 28.86
CA GLU A 57 -18.44 30.29 27.73
C GLU A 57 -17.72 30.16 26.37
N ILE A 58 -16.57 30.80 26.17
CA ILE A 58 -15.83 30.70 24.90
C ILE A 58 -15.04 29.39 24.78
N GLU A 59 -14.50 28.86 25.87
CA GLU A 59 -13.86 27.53 25.88
C GLU A 59 -14.88 26.42 25.59
N ASP A 60 -16.07 26.49 26.20
CA ASP A 60 -17.20 25.60 25.90
C ASP A 60 -17.67 25.77 24.45
N ASN A 61 -17.79 27.02 23.95
CA ASN A 61 -18.15 27.29 22.55
C ASN A 61 -17.16 26.67 21.55
N TYR A 62 -15.86 26.62 21.85
CA TYR A 62 -14.88 26.00 20.97
C TYR A 62 -14.92 24.47 21.04
N VAL A 63 -14.99 23.89 22.25
CA VAL A 63 -15.13 22.43 22.39
C VAL A 63 -16.42 21.95 21.71
N ASP A 64 -17.50 22.73 21.80
CA ASP A 64 -18.76 22.48 21.11
C ASP A 64 -18.62 22.58 19.59
N LEU A 65 -17.90 23.60 19.09
CA LEU A 65 -17.59 23.73 17.67
C LEU A 65 -16.79 22.53 17.15
N ALA A 66 -15.78 22.07 17.90
CA ALA A 66 -14.99 20.92 17.52
C ALA A 66 -15.81 19.63 17.54
N ARG A 67 -16.68 19.43 18.55
CA ARG A 67 -17.62 18.30 18.57
C ARG A 67 -18.60 18.37 17.39
N PHE A 68 -19.05 19.56 17.01
CA PHE A 68 -19.93 19.74 15.86
C PHE A 68 -19.23 19.37 14.54
N VAL A 69 -18.02 19.88 14.31
CA VAL A 69 -17.18 19.55 13.14
C VAL A 69 -16.89 18.05 13.09
N ASP A 70 -16.49 17.45 14.22
CA ASP A 70 -16.22 16.02 14.33
C ASP A 70 -17.45 15.18 13.94
N ASN A 71 -18.64 15.55 14.43
CA ASN A 71 -19.88 14.85 14.09
C ASN A 71 -20.22 14.97 12.59
N ILE A 72 -20.01 16.12 11.95
CA ILE A 72 -20.22 16.29 10.51
C ILE A 72 -19.24 15.41 9.73
N LEU A 73 -17.95 15.44 10.06
CA LEU A 73 -16.93 14.67 9.38
C LEU A 73 -17.20 13.16 9.50
N LEU A 74 -17.58 12.68 10.69
CA LEU A 74 -17.91 11.28 10.92
C LEU A 74 -19.18 10.86 10.17
N ARG A 75 -20.26 11.63 10.28
CA ARG A 75 -21.57 11.21 9.75
C ARG A 75 -21.72 11.44 8.26
N CYS A 76 -21.20 12.54 7.73
CA CYS A 76 -21.40 12.96 6.36
C CYS A 76 -20.25 12.52 5.44
N VAL A 77 -19.01 12.62 5.90
CA VAL A 77 -17.83 12.35 5.05
C VAL A 77 -17.38 10.90 5.20
N CYS A 78 -17.06 10.44 6.41
CA CYS A 78 -16.53 9.09 6.62
C CYS A 78 -17.50 8.00 6.14
N ASN A 79 -18.81 8.19 6.34
CA ASN A 79 -19.80 7.22 5.85
C ASN A 79 -19.89 7.14 4.32
N ARG A 80 -19.63 8.23 3.60
CA ARG A 80 -19.62 8.25 2.13
C ARG A 80 -18.32 7.70 1.55
N LEU A 81 -17.22 7.84 2.29
CA LEU A 81 -15.90 7.30 1.93
C LEU A 81 -15.70 5.85 2.37
N LYS A 82 -16.70 5.19 2.95
CA LYS A 82 -16.58 3.76 3.25
C LYS A 82 -16.42 2.98 1.94
N PRO A 83 -15.40 2.11 1.82
CA PRO A 83 -15.24 1.31 0.62
C PRO A 83 -16.48 0.45 0.39
N SER A 84 -17.15 0.65 -0.74
CA SER A 84 -18.17 -0.28 -1.20
C SER A 84 -17.47 -1.55 -1.65
N ARG A 85 -17.73 -2.68 -1.00
CA ARG A 85 -17.20 -4.02 -1.34
C ARG A 85 -17.39 -4.43 -2.82
N THR A 86 -18.24 -3.73 -3.56
CA THR A 86 -18.52 -3.92 -4.98
C THR A 86 -17.49 -3.29 -5.93
N GLY A 87 -16.45 -2.60 -5.42
CA GLY A 87 -15.46 -1.88 -6.21
C GLY A 87 -14.20 -2.66 -6.58
N ALA A 88 -14.17 -3.99 -6.44
CA ALA A 88 -13.05 -4.84 -6.89
C ALA A 88 -13.11 -5.13 -8.41
N THR A 89 -13.55 -4.18 -9.22
CA THR A 89 -13.49 -4.31 -10.67
C THR A 89 -12.08 -3.95 -11.14
N SER A 90 -11.34 -4.97 -11.57
CA SER A 90 -10.01 -4.86 -12.18
C SER A 90 -10.01 -3.81 -13.30
N GLY A 91 -9.10 -2.84 -13.23
CA GLY A 91 -8.99 -1.77 -14.23
C GLY A 91 -8.24 -0.54 -13.74
N GLY A 92 -7.40 0.03 -14.61
CA GLY A 92 -6.56 1.20 -14.28
C GLY A 92 -7.34 2.46 -13.90
N GLN A 93 -8.56 2.64 -14.43
CA GLN A 93 -9.44 3.74 -14.01
C GLN A 93 -9.92 3.59 -12.57
N ASN A 94 -10.08 2.36 -12.09
CA ASN A 94 -10.44 2.08 -10.71
C ASN A 94 -9.26 2.35 -9.76
N LEU A 95 -8.05 1.90 -10.13
CA LEU A 95 -6.83 2.18 -9.35
C LEU A 95 -6.53 3.68 -9.24
N ARG A 96 -6.74 4.45 -10.31
CA ARG A 96 -6.61 5.92 -10.25
C ARG A 96 -7.61 6.53 -9.28
N ARG A 97 -8.87 6.09 -9.29
CA ARG A 97 -9.90 6.56 -8.33
C ARG A 97 -9.53 6.20 -6.90
N ILE A 98 -9.09 4.97 -6.65
CA ILE A 98 -8.63 4.52 -5.33
C ILE A 98 -7.44 5.36 -4.86
N SER A 99 -6.47 5.63 -5.75
CA SER A 99 -5.32 6.48 -5.45
C SER A 99 -5.73 7.88 -5.04
N GLN A 100 -6.71 8.48 -5.73
CA GLN A 100 -7.25 9.78 -5.37
C GLN A 100 -7.98 9.75 -4.02
N LEU A 101 -8.79 8.73 -3.76
CA LEU A 101 -9.48 8.57 -2.48
C LEU A 101 -8.50 8.42 -1.32
N LEU A 102 -7.39 7.70 -1.54
CA LEU A 102 -6.31 7.56 -0.59
C LEU A 102 -5.67 8.92 -0.27
N VAL A 103 -5.28 9.68 -1.30
CA VAL A 103 -4.73 11.04 -1.15
C VAL A 103 -5.70 11.93 -0.39
N ASN A 104 -6.99 11.87 -0.75
CA ASN A 104 -8.03 12.67 -0.13
C ASN A 104 -8.19 12.32 1.37
N CYS A 105 -8.17 11.04 1.74
CA CYS A 105 -8.21 10.63 3.15
C CYS A 105 -7.00 11.18 3.93
N GLY A 106 -5.80 11.17 3.34
CA GLY A 106 -4.62 11.78 3.94
C GLY A 106 -4.75 13.30 4.12
N ALA A 107 -5.26 13.99 3.09
CA ALA A 107 -5.52 15.43 3.17
C ALA A 107 -6.57 15.78 4.24
N LEU A 108 -7.62 14.97 4.37
CA LEU A 108 -8.66 15.15 5.39
C LEU A 108 -8.11 14.91 6.81
N ALA A 109 -7.27 13.89 7.00
CA ALA A 109 -6.59 13.66 8.27
C ALA A 109 -5.69 14.85 8.65
N HIS A 110 -4.93 15.38 7.69
CA HIS A 110 -4.11 16.58 7.91
C HIS A 110 -4.96 17.84 8.15
N GLY A 111 -6.12 17.94 7.49
CA GLY A 111 -7.10 18.99 7.75
C GLY A 111 -7.62 18.97 9.19
N CYS A 112 -7.80 17.79 9.78
CA CYS A 112 -8.12 17.66 11.20
C CYS A 112 -6.99 18.22 12.09
N ASP A 113 -5.73 17.90 11.79
CA ASP A 113 -4.57 18.45 12.54
C ASP A 113 -4.50 19.97 12.47
N TYR A 114 -4.73 20.53 11.27
CA TYR A 114 -4.76 21.97 11.08
C TYR A 114 -5.89 22.64 11.86
N PHE A 115 -7.09 22.03 11.87
CA PHE A 115 -8.22 22.52 12.66
C PHE A 115 -7.91 22.54 14.15
N GLU A 116 -7.39 21.43 14.69
CA GLU A 116 -7.02 21.30 16.10
C GLU A 116 -5.97 22.35 16.52
N SER A 117 -4.96 22.59 15.67
CA SER A 117 -3.91 23.58 15.91
C SER A 117 -4.44 25.02 15.83
N CYS A 118 -5.20 25.35 14.78
CA CYS A 118 -5.79 26.69 14.62
C CYS A 118 -6.62 27.05 15.84
N ALA A 119 -7.40 26.10 16.32
CA ALA A 119 -8.30 26.40 17.38
C ALA A 119 -7.65 26.39 18.77
N TYR A 120 -6.56 25.64 18.96
CA TYR A 120 -5.67 25.86 20.10
C TYR A 120 -5.15 27.30 20.12
N HIS A 121 -4.62 27.80 19.00
CA HIS A 121 -4.10 29.17 18.90
C HIS A 121 -5.17 30.25 19.02
N LEU A 122 -6.41 29.99 18.58
CA LEU A 122 -7.53 30.91 18.80
C LEU A 122 -7.86 31.06 20.29
N VAL A 123 -7.86 29.96 21.05
CA VAL A 123 -8.07 30.00 22.51
C VAL A 123 -6.91 30.72 23.21
N GLU A 124 -5.68 30.42 22.81
CA GLU A 124 -4.47 31.07 23.34
C GLU A 124 -4.47 32.59 23.07
N ALA A 125 -4.77 33.01 21.84
CA ALA A 125 -4.83 34.42 21.46
C ALA A 125 -5.98 35.18 22.12
N ALA A 126 -7.12 34.52 22.35
CA ALA A 126 -8.24 35.11 23.07
C ALA A 126 -7.93 35.30 24.57
N TYR A 127 -7.02 34.51 25.15
CA TYR A 127 -6.73 34.49 26.59
C TYR A 127 -5.23 34.33 26.93
N PRO A 128 -4.38 35.33 26.62
CA PRO A 128 -2.93 35.24 26.82
C PRO A 128 -2.49 35.14 28.29
N SER A 129 -3.35 35.54 29.23
CA SER A 129 -3.08 35.50 30.68
C SER A 129 -3.52 34.20 31.35
N ARG A 130 -4.15 33.27 30.63
CA ARG A 130 -4.66 32.00 31.18
C ARG A 130 -3.70 30.86 30.83
N PRO A 131 -3.46 29.90 31.74
CA PRO A 131 -2.72 28.69 31.37
C PRO A 131 -3.41 28.00 30.18
N PRO A 132 -2.63 27.41 29.25
CA PRO A 132 -3.19 26.75 28.08
C PRO A 132 -4.22 25.70 28.52
N PRO A 133 -5.29 25.49 27.72
CA PRO A 133 -6.34 24.55 28.06
C PRO A 133 -5.75 23.17 28.36
N SER A 134 -6.13 22.59 29.51
CA SER A 134 -5.58 21.31 29.98
C SER A 134 -5.92 20.13 29.05
N THR A 135 -6.94 20.30 28.21
CA THR A 135 -7.46 19.28 27.31
C THR A 135 -7.27 19.74 25.88
N LYS A 136 -6.31 19.14 25.18
CA LYS A 136 -6.15 19.34 23.74
C LYS A 136 -7.40 18.80 23.03
N VAL A 137 -8.09 19.66 22.32
CA VAL A 137 -9.22 19.24 21.48
C VAL A 137 -8.69 18.37 20.36
N THR A 138 -9.26 17.18 20.23
CA THR A 138 -8.90 16.19 19.21
C THR A 138 -10.15 15.72 18.47
N LEU A 139 -10.07 15.66 17.15
CA LEU A 139 -11.14 15.20 16.27
C LEU A 139 -11.02 13.69 16.07
N ARG A 140 -12.03 12.94 16.50
CA ARG A 140 -12.08 11.48 16.29
C ARG A 140 -12.09 11.14 14.80
N ALA A 141 -12.66 12.00 13.96
CA ALA A 141 -12.65 11.89 12.51
C ALA A 141 -11.25 11.67 11.93
N LYS A 142 -10.19 12.23 12.54
CA LYS A 142 -8.81 11.98 12.13
C LYS A 142 -8.46 10.50 12.10
N ALA A 143 -8.73 9.79 13.20
CA ALA A 143 -8.46 8.36 13.30
C ALA A 143 -9.25 7.55 12.27
N HIS A 144 -10.47 7.98 11.94
CA HIS A 144 -11.28 7.37 10.90
C HIS A 144 -10.71 7.60 9.50
N PHE A 145 -10.22 8.79 9.18
CA PHE A 145 -9.58 9.06 7.88
C PHE A 145 -8.27 8.29 7.71
N GLU A 146 -7.45 8.17 8.76
CA GLU A 146 -6.26 7.32 8.71
C GLU A 146 -6.63 5.83 8.53
N ALA A 147 -7.67 5.35 9.21
CA ALA A 147 -8.16 3.98 9.01
C ALA A 147 -8.66 3.76 7.57
N LEU A 148 -9.41 4.71 7.00
CA LEU A 148 -9.88 4.65 5.61
C LEU A 148 -8.71 4.68 4.63
N LYS A 149 -7.71 5.52 4.87
CA LYS A 149 -6.48 5.58 4.07
C LYS A 149 -5.76 4.22 4.05
N MET A 150 -5.63 3.56 5.21
CA MET A 150 -5.06 2.22 5.29
C MET A 150 -5.89 1.18 4.53
N GLN A 151 -7.23 1.25 4.62
CA GLN A 151 -8.13 0.37 3.88
C GLN A 151 -8.01 0.56 2.37
N TYR A 152 -8.01 1.80 1.89
CA TYR A 152 -7.84 2.09 0.46
C TYR A 152 -6.47 1.67 -0.05
N ASN A 153 -5.41 1.82 0.76
CA ASN A 153 -4.10 1.29 0.42
C ASN A 153 -4.13 -0.24 0.26
N ALA A 154 -4.75 -0.97 1.20
CA ALA A 154 -4.90 -2.42 1.09
C ALA A 154 -5.66 -2.84 -0.17
N ILE A 155 -6.78 -2.18 -0.48
CA ILE A 155 -7.58 -2.44 -1.69
C ILE A 155 -6.76 -2.17 -2.96
N LEU A 156 -5.94 -1.12 -2.97
CA LEU A 156 -5.05 -0.81 -4.09
C LEU A 156 -4.03 -1.92 -4.33
N LEU A 157 -3.37 -2.37 -3.26
CA LEU A 157 -2.37 -3.43 -3.34
C LEU A 157 -2.99 -4.77 -3.74
N GLU A 158 -4.16 -5.11 -3.22
CA GLU A 158 -4.92 -6.32 -3.59
C GLU A 158 -5.37 -6.27 -5.05
N GLY A 159 -5.82 -5.09 -5.53
CA GLY A 159 -6.17 -4.88 -6.93
C GLY A 159 -4.99 -5.08 -7.87
N LEU A 160 -3.80 -4.58 -7.51
CA LEU A 160 -2.57 -4.82 -8.27
C LEU A 160 -2.22 -6.32 -8.30
N SER A 161 -2.25 -6.99 -7.14
CA SER A 161 -2.00 -8.43 -7.04
C SER A 161 -2.93 -9.23 -7.94
N THR A 162 -4.23 -8.95 -7.88
CA THR A 162 -5.25 -9.64 -8.67
C THR A 162 -5.01 -9.48 -10.18
N GLU A 163 -4.65 -8.29 -10.64
CA GLU A 163 -4.35 -8.06 -12.05
C GLU A 163 -3.06 -8.75 -12.50
N ILE A 164 -2.03 -8.79 -11.64
CA ILE A 164 -0.80 -9.54 -11.91
C ILE A 164 -1.13 -11.02 -12.06
N ASP A 165 -1.91 -11.61 -11.15
CA ASP A 165 -2.28 -13.03 -11.20
C ASP A 165 -3.12 -13.36 -12.45
N GLN A 166 -3.98 -12.43 -12.88
CA GLN A 166 -4.80 -12.59 -14.10
C GLN A 166 -3.97 -12.59 -15.39
N LEU A 167 -2.89 -11.80 -15.45
CA LEU A 167 -2.04 -11.71 -16.64
C LEU A 167 -0.91 -12.73 -16.66
N LEU A 168 -0.34 -13.04 -15.49
CA LEU A 168 0.78 -13.96 -15.35
C LEU A 168 0.29 -15.42 -15.36
N ASP A 169 -0.34 -15.84 -16.45
CA ASP A 169 -0.71 -17.23 -16.68
C ASP A 169 0.52 -18.06 -17.07
N LEU A 170 1.12 -18.70 -16.07
CA LEU A 170 2.26 -19.61 -16.26
C LEU A 170 1.83 -21.05 -16.59
N SER A 171 0.53 -21.34 -16.64
CA SER A 171 0.04 -22.69 -16.93
C SER A 171 0.09 -23.03 -18.43
N SER A 172 0.06 -22.01 -19.29
CA SER A 172 0.05 -22.13 -20.74
C SER A 172 1.44 -22.14 -21.40
N VAL A 173 2.51 -21.83 -20.64
CA VAL A 173 3.89 -21.81 -21.16
C VAL A 173 4.53 -23.19 -21.20
N ASP A 174 5.42 -23.42 -22.17
CA ASP A 174 6.08 -24.72 -22.35
C ASP A 174 7.33 -24.87 -21.45
N TRP A 175 7.10 -25.26 -20.20
CA TRP A 175 8.17 -25.62 -19.26
C TRP A 175 8.96 -26.88 -19.65
N ARG A 176 8.47 -27.66 -20.63
CA ARG A 176 9.10 -28.88 -21.15
C ARG A 176 9.76 -28.68 -22.50
N ALA A 177 10.01 -27.42 -22.88
CA ALA A 177 10.61 -27.06 -24.14
C ALA A 177 11.91 -27.85 -24.38
N THR A 178 12.15 -28.18 -25.65
CA THR A 178 13.38 -28.83 -26.13
C THR A 178 14.22 -27.89 -27.00
N LYS A 179 13.69 -26.71 -27.31
CA LYS A 179 14.33 -25.68 -28.11
C LYS A 179 14.31 -24.36 -27.36
N LEU A 180 15.37 -23.57 -27.54
CA LEU A 180 15.41 -22.21 -27.01
C LEU A 180 14.48 -21.34 -27.84
N ASP A 181 13.64 -20.58 -27.14
CA ASP A 181 12.79 -19.57 -27.77
C ASP A 181 13.66 -18.41 -28.26
N ALA A 182 13.29 -17.79 -29.37
CA ALA A 182 13.97 -16.59 -29.84
C ALA A 182 13.55 -15.35 -29.03
N GLN A 183 12.31 -15.35 -28.53
CA GLN A 183 11.69 -14.24 -27.83
C GLN A 183 11.33 -14.64 -26.38
N PRO A 184 11.18 -13.66 -25.49
CA PRO A 184 10.54 -13.85 -24.19
C PRO A 184 9.12 -14.43 -24.33
N TRP A 185 8.60 -15.03 -23.27
CA TRP A 185 7.21 -15.44 -23.20
C TRP A 185 6.29 -14.23 -23.14
N HIS A 186 5.24 -14.22 -23.97
CA HIS A 186 4.29 -13.12 -24.07
C HIS A 186 3.69 -12.71 -22.71
N ALA A 187 3.42 -13.67 -21.81
CA ALA A 187 2.93 -13.37 -20.46
C ALA A 187 3.81 -12.38 -19.68
N PHE A 188 5.14 -12.40 -19.88
CA PHE A 188 6.08 -11.48 -19.22
C PHE A 188 6.11 -10.10 -19.90
N GLU A 189 5.95 -10.05 -21.23
CA GLU A 189 5.83 -8.79 -21.97
C GLU A 189 4.54 -8.05 -21.62
N ASP A 190 3.43 -8.80 -21.55
CA ASP A 190 2.12 -8.29 -21.16
C ASP A 190 2.13 -7.83 -19.69
N LEU A 191 2.80 -8.57 -18.80
CA LEU A 191 3.01 -8.17 -17.41
C LEU A 191 3.76 -6.83 -17.32
N VAL A 192 4.86 -6.66 -18.05
CA VAL A 192 5.61 -5.38 -18.05
C VAL A 192 4.74 -4.24 -18.57
N THR A 193 3.99 -4.48 -19.65
CA THR A 193 3.07 -3.48 -20.22
C THR A 193 1.98 -3.09 -19.21
N LEU A 194 1.40 -4.05 -18.51
CA LEU A 194 0.44 -3.81 -17.43
C LEU A 194 1.06 -2.96 -16.33
N LEU A 195 2.19 -3.39 -15.78
CA LEU A 195 2.85 -2.71 -14.66
C LEU A 195 3.23 -1.27 -15.04
N GLU A 196 3.73 -1.05 -16.26
CA GLU A 196 4.04 0.29 -16.76
C GLU A 196 2.78 1.18 -16.78
N GLY A 197 1.67 0.69 -17.33
CA GLY A 197 0.40 1.41 -17.33
C GLY A 197 -0.17 1.67 -15.92
N ARG A 198 0.05 0.74 -14.98
CA ARG A 198 -0.38 0.90 -13.58
C ARG A 198 0.48 1.90 -12.83
N PHE A 199 1.80 1.81 -12.93
CA PHE A 199 2.71 2.74 -12.25
C PHE A 199 2.49 4.18 -12.72
N GLN A 200 2.15 4.39 -14.00
CA GLN A 200 1.71 5.70 -14.50
C GLN A 200 0.40 6.18 -13.84
N SER A 201 -0.56 5.28 -13.64
CA SER A 201 -1.83 5.60 -12.97
C SER A 201 -1.66 5.92 -11.47
N LEU A 202 -0.56 5.47 -10.87
CA LEU A 202 -0.18 5.73 -9.47
C LEU A 202 0.62 7.03 -9.28
N ALA A 203 0.86 7.82 -10.35
CA ALA A 203 1.66 9.03 -10.28
C ALA A 203 1.16 10.05 -9.23
N PHE A 204 -0.15 10.05 -8.94
CA PHE A 204 -0.79 10.94 -7.97
C PHE A 204 -0.59 10.53 -6.51
N LEU A 205 -0.07 9.33 -6.23
CA LEU A 205 0.21 8.90 -4.86
C LEU A 205 1.41 9.66 -4.28
N PRO A 206 1.41 9.92 -2.96
CA PRO A 206 2.60 10.36 -2.24
C PRO A 206 3.75 9.38 -2.45
N THR A 207 4.98 9.90 -2.56
CA THR A 207 6.18 9.13 -2.93
C THR A 207 6.30 7.80 -2.18
N GLY A 208 6.21 7.80 -0.84
CA GLY A 208 6.35 6.55 -0.06
C GLY A 208 5.27 5.50 -0.34
N LEU A 209 4.04 5.91 -0.66
CA LEU A 209 2.96 4.98 -1.01
C LEU A 209 3.12 4.43 -2.42
N ARG A 210 3.57 5.28 -3.36
CA ARG A 210 3.90 4.87 -4.73
C ARG A 210 5.04 3.85 -4.74
N GLU A 211 6.11 4.14 -3.99
CA GLU A 211 7.25 3.24 -3.84
C GLU A 211 6.84 1.91 -3.21
N GLY A 212 6.02 1.95 -2.15
CA GLY A 212 5.44 0.76 -1.53
C GLY A 212 4.60 -0.07 -2.52
N ALA A 213 3.80 0.57 -3.37
CA ALA A 213 3.00 -0.12 -4.38
C ALA A 213 3.86 -0.77 -5.49
N HIS A 214 4.94 -0.11 -5.92
CA HIS A 214 5.88 -0.70 -6.88
C HIS A 214 6.58 -1.93 -6.29
N LEU A 215 7.13 -1.80 -5.07
CA LEU A 215 7.77 -2.89 -4.37
C LEU A 215 6.80 -4.05 -4.12
N HIS A 216 5.55 -3.76 -3.74
CA HIS A 216 4.51 -4.77 -3.59
C HIS A 216 4.27 -5.54 -4.89
N ALA A 217 4.16 -4.84 -6.02
CA ALA A 217 3.95 -5.48 -7.32
C ALA A 217 5.08 -6.47 -7.66
N PHE A 218 6.35 -6.09 -7.51
CA PHE A 218 7.47 -7.00 -7.79
C PHE A 218 7.55 -8.17 -6.79
N ASN A 219 7.26 -7.93 -5.51
CA ASN A 219 7.15 -9.01 -4.52
C ASN A 219 6.02 -9.99 -4.87
N HIS A 220 4.90 -9.48 -5.37
CA HIS A 220 3.75 -10.29 -5.78
C HIS A 220 4.07 -11.10 -7.04
N VAL A 221 4.72 -10.52 -8.04
CA VAL A 221 5.22 -11.27 -9.22
C VAL A 221 6.12 -12.42 -8.77
N SER A 222 7.07 -12.15 -7.88
CA SER A 222 7.96 -13.19 -7.35
C SER A 222 7.19 -14.26 -6.58
N LEU A 223 6.23 -13.86 -5.76
CA LEU A 223 5.34 -14.78 -5.04
C LEU A 223 4.54 -15.68 -5.98
N ALA A 224 3.91 -15.11 -7.01
CA ALA A 224 3.11 -15.85 -7.99
C ALA A 224 3.95 -16.91 -8.72
N ILE A 225 5.16 -16.56 -9.18
CA ILE A 225 6.09 -17.51 -9.82
C ILE A 225 6.49 -18.62 -8.84
N ARG A 226 6.83 -18.28 -7.59
CA ARG A 226 7.18 -19.27 -6.56
C ARG A 226 6.04 -20.24 -6.28
N MET A 227 4.81 -19.72 -6.19
CA MET A 227 3.63 -20.55 -5.98
C MET A 227 3.42 -21.49 -7.17
N HIS A 228 3.53 -20.98 -8.40
CA HIS A 228 3.45 -21.81 -9.60
C HIS A 228 4.49 -22.94 -9.58
N TRP A 229 5.76 -22.64 -9.27
CA TRP A 229 6.81 -23.65 -9.16
C TRP A 229 6.52 -24.74 -8.12
N ARG A 230 5.90 -24.37 -7.00
CA ARG A 230 5.57 -25.29 -5.91
C ARG A 230 4.38 -26.19 -6.22
N SER A 231 3.24 -25.59 -6.58
CA SER A 231 1.95 -26.29 -6.62
C SER A 231 1.49 -26.70 -8.01
N GLU A 232 1.87 -25.96 -9.05
CA GLU A 232 1.27 -26.12 -10.39
C GLU A 232 2.23 -26.71 -11.41
N LEU A 233 3.52 -26.39 -11.29
CA LEU A 233 4.55 -26.87 -12.18
C LEU A 233 4.68 -28.40 -12.04
N ARG A 234 4.37 -29.09 -13.14
CA ARG A 234 4.40 -30.56 -13.19
C ARG A 234 5.77 -31.11 -13.57
N ALA A 235 6.44 -30.45 -14.51
CA ALA A 235 7.82 -30.77 -14.84
C ALA A 235 8.51 -29.59 -15.53
N LEU A 236 9.84 -29.62 -15.50
CA LEU A 236 10.73 -28.58 -15.94
C LEU A 236 11.92 -29.19 -16.69
N THR A 237 12.22 -28.74 -17.91
CA THR A 237 13.49 -29.07 -18.58
C THR A 237 14.49 -27.94 -18.41
N VAL A 238 15.79 -28.22 -18.57
CA VAL A 238 16.83 -27.17 -18.56
C VAL A 238 16.59 -26.10 -19.63
N VAL A 239 15.98 -26.46 -20.76
CA VAL A 239 15.66 -25.53 -21.85
C VAL A 239 14.43 -24.70 -21.53
N GLY A 240 13.38 -25.30 -20.95
CA GLY A 240 12.23 -24.55 -20.44
C GLY A 240 12.64 -23.53 -19.37
N LEU A 241 13.55 -23.91 -18.47
CA LEU A 241 14.11 -22.99 -17.49
C LEU A 241 14.96 -21.87 -18.12
N ALA A 242 15.70 -22.17 -19.19
CA ALA A 242 16.45 -21.15 -19.94
C ALA A 242 15.52 -20.14 -20.62
N ASN A 243 14.39 -20.60 -21.19
CA ASN A 243 13.38 -19.73 -21.77
C ASN A 243 12.68 -18.88 -20.70
N PHE A 244 12.39 -19.45 -19.53
CA PHE A 244 11.95 -18.70 -18.36
C PHE A 244 12.98 -17.64 -17.97
N GLY A 245 14.26 -17.98 -17.86
CA GLY A 245 15.33 -17.05 -17.49
C GLY A 245 15.46 -15.86 -18.46
N ARG A 246 15.23 -16.08 -19.76
CA ARG A 246 15.11 -14.99 -20.74
C ARG A 246 13.89 -14.11 -20.45
N SER A 247 12.74 -14.71 -20.19
CA SER A 247 11.49 -13.99 -19.92
C SER A 247 11.55 -13.19 -18.61
N LEU A 248 12.15 -13.76 -17.56
CA LEU A 248 12.41 -13.09 -16.29
C LEU A 248 13.31 -11.86 -16.48
N SER A 249 14.27 -11.93 -17.41
CA SER A 249 15.19 -10.80 -17.69
C SER A 249 14.43 -9.54 -18.14
N VAL A 250 13.30 -9.70 -18.86
CA VAL A 250 12.46 -8.57 -19.29
C VAL A 250 11.84 -7.86 -18.08
N VAL A 251 11.37 -8.62 -17.10
CA VAL A 251 10.82 -8.07 -15.85
C VAL A 251 11.91 -7.46 -14.97
N GLU A 252 13.11 -8.04 -14.95
CA GLU A 252 14.27 -7.49 -14.24
C GLU A 252 14.80 -6.20 -14.89
N ASP A 253 14.85 -6.14 -16.22
CA ASP A 253 15.17 -4.92 -16.98
C ASP A 253 14.16 -3.81 -16.64
N PHE A 254 12.87 -4.16 -16.55
CA PHE A 254 11.83 -3.25 -16.08
C PHE A 254 12.06 -2.82 -14.63
N ALA A 255 12.33 -3.76 -13.72
CA ALA A 255 12.60 -3.49 -12.31
C ALA A 255 13.83 -2.57 -12.12
N ARG A 256 14.86 -2.70 -12.97
CA ARG A 256 16.04 -1.82 -12.97
C ARG A 256 15.71 -0.36 -13.27
N ARG A 257 14.67 -0.08 -14.08
CA ARG A 257 14.14 1.29 -14.27
C ARG A 257 13.62 1.91 -12.97
N HIS A 258 13.35 1.09 -11.96
CA HIS A 258 12.85 1.48 -10.64
C HIS A 258 13.84 1.14 -9.51
N SER A 259 15.13 0.98 -9.83
CA SER A 259 16.19 0.64 -8.86
C SER A 259 16.42 1.66 -7.74
N SER A 260 15.90 2.88 -7.88
CA SER A 260 15.90 3.86 -6.79
C SER A 260 15.03 3.45 -5.61
N ILE A 261 14.12 2.50 -5.80
CA ILE A 261 13.21 1.99 -4.77
C ILE A 261 13.88 0.79 -4.07
N PRO A 262 14.20 0.88 -2.78
CA PRO A 262 14.84 -0.21 -2.06
C PRO A 262 14.03 -1.51 -2.09
N GLY A 263 14.69 -2.64 -2.37
CA GLY A 263 14.06 -3.96 -2.35
C GLY A 263 13.44 -4.42 -3.67
N VAL A 264 13.33 -3.54 -4.69
CA VAL A 264 12.68 -3.89 -5.96
C VAL A 264 13.43 -4.96 -6.74
N LEU A 265 14.77 -4.86 -6.81
CA LEU A 265 15.57 -5.87 -7.49
C LEU A 265 15.71 -7.13 -6.64
N GLU A 266 15.85 -6.96 -5.33
CA GLU A 266 15.95 -8.04 -4.34
C GLU A 266 14.70 -8.92 -4.33
N ALA A 267 13.53 -8.37 -4.68
CA ALA A 267 12.28 -9.13 -4.79
C ALA A 267 12.34 -10.25 -5.86
N LEU A 268 13.15 -10.08 -6.90
CA LEU A 268 13.30 -11.04 -8.01
C LEU A 268 14.59 -11.87 -7.90
N GLU A 269 15.49 -11.48 -7.01
CA GLU A 269 16.84 -12.04 -6.93
C GLU A 269 16.85 -13.55 -6.61
N ASP A 270 15.92 -14.04 -5.79
CA ASP A 270 15.84 -15.45 -5.47
C ASP A 270 15.44 -16.31 -6.68
N LEU A 271 14.49 -15.85 -7.50
CA LEU A 271 14.11 -16.49 -8.76
C LEU A 271 15.29 -16.55 -9.74
N ARG A 272 16.03 -15.44 -9.85
CA ARG A 272 17.24 -15.36 -10.69
C ARG A 272 18.29 -16.33 -10.21
N GLN A 273 18.61 -16.33 -8.92
CA GLN A 273 19.63 -17.22 -8.37
C GLN A 273 19.26 -18.70 -8.52
N ILE A 274 17.99 -19.09 -8.34
CA ILE A 274 17.54 -20.48 -8.60
C ILE A 274 17.72 -20.84 -10.08
N THR A 275 17.34 -19.92 -10.96
CA THR A 275 17.45 -20.10 -12.41
C THR A 275 18.92 -20.27 -12.82
N ASP A 276 19.78 -19.34 -12.42
CA ASP A 276 21.21 -19.37 -12.74
C ASP A 276 21.90 -20.57 -12.12
N LEU A 277 21.53 -20.97 -10.89
CA LEU A 277 22.06 -22.16 -10.24
C LEU A 277 21.86 -23.41 -11.10
N ILE A 278 20.65 -23.63 -11.62
CA ILE A 278 20.37 -24.81 -12.44
C ILE A 278 21.00 -24.69 -13.85
N LEU A 279 21.03 -23.48 -14.42
CA LEU A 279 21.49 -23.23 -15.79
C LEU A 279 23.00 -23.09 -15.93
N THR A 280 23.74 -22.75 -14.87
CA THR A 280 25.18 -22.45 -14.97
C THR A 280 26.06 -23.42 -14.20
N GLU A 281 25.51 -24.09 -13.19
CA GLU A 281 26.29 -25.03 -12.40
C GLU A 281 26.65 -26.27 -13.25
N PRO A 282 27.93 -26.64 -13.41
CA PRO A 282 28.29 -27.84 -14.16
C PRO A 282 27.94 -29.13 -13.42
N ARG A 283 27.95 -29.08 -12.08
CA ARG A 283 27.71 -30.23 -11.19
C ARG A 283 26.65 -29.88 -10.17
N ILE A 284 25.40 -30.19 -10.48
CA ILE A 284 24.26 -29.87 -9.60
C ILE A 284 24.38 -30.47 -8.20
N VAL A 285 25.14 -31.56 -8.01
CA VAL A 285 25.38 -32.14 -6.68
C VAL A 285 26.06 -31.18 -5.70
N GLU A 286 26.89 -30.25 -6.18
CA GLU A 286 27.61 -29.28 -5.34
C GLU A 286 26.65 -28.31 -4.65
N VAL A 287 25.48 -28.07 -5.26
CA VAL A 287 24.42 -27.27 -4.63
C VAL A 287 23.81 -27.98 -3.42
N GLY A 288 24.14 -29.25 -3.16
CA GLY A 288 23.84 -29.95 -1.92
C GLY A 288 24.60 -29.39 -0.70
N ASP A 289 25.80 -28.83 -0.91
CA ASP A 289 26.59 -28.21 0.16
C ASP A 289 26.01 -26.85 0.55
N ARG A 290 25.63 -26.72 1.82
CA ARG A 290 25.09 -25.49 2.40
C ARG A 290 26.06 -24.31 2.27
N LYS A 291 27.35 -24.50 2.54
CA LYS A 291 28.35 -23.41 2.48
C LYS A 291 28.52 -22.92 1.06
N TYR A 292 28.50 -23.84 0.10
CA TYR A 292 28.55 -23.51 -1.33
C TYR A 292 27.35 -22.66 -1.74
N ARG A 293 26.13 -23.08 -1.37
CA ARG A 293 24.90 -22.31 -1.64
C ARG A 293 24.91 -20.94 -0.99
N GLU A 294 25.23 -20.85 0.30
CA GLU A 294 25.22 -19.56 1.03
C GLU A 294 26.24 -18.56 0.44
N HIS A 295 27.38 -19.05 -0.05
CA HIS A 295 28.42 -18.21 -0.64
C HIS A 295 28.05 -17.70 -2.04
N LYS A 296 27.52 -18.56 -2.92
CA LYS A 296 27.27 -18.23 -4.34
C LYS A 296 25.82 -17.81 -4.63
N TYR A 297 24.87 -18.30 -3.84
CA TYR A 297 23.43 -18.21 -4.06
C TYR A 297 22.68 -17.92 -2.74
N GLY A 298 23.10 -16.88 -2.02
CA GLY A 298 22.64 -16.59 -0.65
C GLY A 298 21.15 -16.27 -0.48
N ARG A 299 20.39 -16.02 -1.56
CA ARG A 299 18.94 -15.80 -1.52
C ARG A 299 18.13 -17.07 -1.77
N VAL A 300 18.78 -18.16 -2.19
CA VAL A 300 18.08 -19.40 -2.54
C VAL A 300 17.63 -20.13 -1.29
N LYS A 301 16.31 -20.23 -1.12
CA LYS A 301 15.70 -21.01 -0.05
C LYS A 301 15.80 -22.51 -0.33
N PRO A 302 16.37 -23.33 0.58
CA PRO A 302 16.54 -24.78 0.39
C PRO A 302 15.26 -25.52 -0.01
N ASP A 303 14.13 -25.21 0.64
CA ASP A 303 12.84 -25.85 0.36
C ASP A 303 12.38 -25.59 -1.07
N LEU A 304 12.40 -24.32 -1.50
CA LEU A 304 11.99 -23.93 -2.84
C LEU A 304 12.91 -24.55 -3.91
N LEU A 305 14.22 -24.60 -3.64
CA LEU A 305 15.16 -25.26 -4.54
C LEU A 305 14.83 -26.76 -4.68
N CYS A 306 14.51 -27.45 -3.57
CA CYS A 306 14.06 -28.84 -3.61
C CYS A 306 12.77 -29.02 -4.41
N ASP A 307 11.80 -28.11 -4.25
CA ASP A 307 10.54 -28.15 -4.99
C ASP A 307 10.82 -28.08 -6.51
N VAL A 308 11.65 -27.13 -6.94
CA VAL A 308 12.01 -26.92 -8.36
C VAL A 308 12.82 -28.09 -8.91
N LEU A 309 13.86 -28.54 -8.19
CA LEU A 309 14.68 -29.69 -8.59
C LEU A 309 13.84 -30.98 -8.68
N GLY A 310 12.83 -31.13 -7.82
CA GLY A 310 11.90 -32.25 -7.87
C GLY A 310 11.02 -32.28 -9.14
N LYS A 311 10.89 -31.15 -9.84
CA LYS A 311 10.22 -31.08 -11.14
C LYS A 311 11.18 -31.27 -12.33
N TYR A 312 12.49 -31.30 -12.09
CA TYR A 312 13.47 -31.36 -13.16
C TYR A 312 13.38 -32.69 -13.93
N GLN A 313 13.20 -32.60 -15.24
CA GLN A 313 13.22 -33.71 -16.17
C GLN A 313 14.42 -33.56 -17.10
N GLY A 314 15.26 -34.60 -17.13
CA GLY A 314 16.32 -34.70 -18.11
C GLY A 314 15.77 -34.68 -19.53
N LEU A 315 16.53 -34.08 -20.44
CA LEU A 315 16.21 -34.18 -21.86
C LEU A 315 16.39 -35.64 -22.32
N GLY A 316 15.51 -36.08 -23.23
CA GLY A 316 15.55 -37.44 -23.79
C GLY A 316 16.92 -37.79 -24.34
N MET A 317 17.27 -39.09 -24.33
CA MET A 317 18.61 -39.58 -24.68
C MET A 317 19.12 -39.08 -26.04
N PHE A 318 18.21 -38.88 -27.00
CA PHE A 318 18.50 -38.43 -28.37
C PHE A 318 18.35 -36.91 -28.56
N THR A 319 17.84 -36.19 -27.57
CA THR A 319 17.67 -34.74 -27.63
C THR A 319 19.00 -34.08 -27.29
N ARG A 320 19.58 -33.36 -28.25
CA ARG A 320 20.79 -32.57 -28.01
C ARG A 320 20.45 -31.39 -27.11
N VAL A 321 21.22 -31.24 -26.03
CA VAL A 321 21.15 -30.05 -25.19
C VAL A 321 21.72 -28.87 -26.01
N PRO A 322 21.03 -27.72 -26.07
CA PRO A 322 21.58 -26.52 -26.69
C PRO A 322 22.96 -26.17 -26.12
N ALA A 323 23.83 -25.61 -26.95
CA ALA A 323 25.19 -25.25 -26.54
C ALA A 323 25.17 -24.28 -25.34
N GLY A 324 26.01 -24.55 -24.35
CA GLY A 324 26.14 -23.72 -23.13
C GLY A 324 25.23 -24.10 -21.97
N LEU A 325 24.25 -25.00 -22.16
CA LEU A 325 23.42 -25.49 -21.06
C LEU A 325 23.96 -26.81 -20.47
N PRO A 326 23.97 -26.97 -19.13
CA PRO A 326 24.42 -28.18 -18.48
C PRO A 326 23.42 -29.33 -18.69
N LYS A 327 23.95 -30.55 -18.72
CA LYS A 327 23.13 -31.77 -18.75
C LYS A 327 23.19 -32.43 -17.38
N HIS A 328 22.23 -32.11 -16.52
CA HIS A 328 22.11 -32.74 -15.21
C HIS A 328 21.51 -34.14 -15.33
N SER A 329 22.16 -35.12 -14.72
CA SER A 329 21.61 -36.47 -14.61
C SER A 329 20.54 -36.52 -13.51
N HIS A 330 19.53 -37.38 -13.67
CA HIS A 330 18.50 -37.57 -12.65
C HIS A 330 19.10 -37.95 -11.29
N ARG A 331 20.14 -38.81 -11.32
CA ARG A 331 20.85 -39.27 -10.12
C ARG A 331 21.52 -38.11 -9.37
N ASP A 332 22.15 -37.18 -10.08
CA ASP A 332 22.84 -36.04 -9.44
C ASP A 332 21.83 -35.05 -8.83
N VAL A 333 20.69 -34.85 -9.51
CA VAL A 333 19.59 -34.02 -9.00
C VAL A 333 18.97 -34.64 -7.74
N GLU A 334 18.72 -35.94 -7.74
CA GLU A 334 18.22 -36.66 -6.55
C GLU A 334 19.22 -36.60 -5.39
N LEU A 335 20.51 -36.77 -5.66
CA LEU A 335 21.55 -36.68 -4.64
C LEU A 335 21.64 -35.26 -4.07
N ALA A 336 21.58 -34.23 -4.93
CA ALA A 336 21.54 -32.84 -4.51
C ALA A 336 20.33 -32.57 -3.58
N MET A 337 19.13 -33.00 -3.98
CA MET A 337 17.92 -32.86 -3.16
C MET A 337 18.04 -33.59 -1.82
N LYS A 338 18.61 -34.80 -1.80
CA LYS A 338 18.83 -35.56 -0.57
C LYS A 338 19.78 -34.81 0.36
N MET A 339 20.91 -34.32 -0.15
CA MET A 339 21.88 -33.54 0.62
C MET A 339 21.28 -32.23 1.15
N ILE A 340 20.45 -31.55 0.34
CA ILE A 340 19.73 -30.36 0.79
C ILE A 340 18.85 -30.71 1.99
N ARG A 341 17.99 -31.75 1.88
CA ARG A 341 17.05 -32.16 2.93
C ARG A 341 17.72 -32.65 4.21
N GLU A 342 18.84 -33.37 4.10
CA GLU A 342 19.60 -33.88 5.24
C GLU A 342 20.40 -32.77 5.97
N GLY A 343 20.68 -31.67 5.28
CA GLY A 343 21.36 -30.50 5.84
C GLY A 343 20.45 -29.33 6.25
N MET A 344 19.12 -29.50 6.20
CA MET A 344 18.14 -28.52 6.67
C MET A 344 17.97 -28.52 8.18
#